data_AF-A0A803MDR4-F1
#
_entry.id   AF-A0A803MDR4-F1
#
_cell.length_a   1.000
_cell.length_b   1.000
_cell.length_c   1.000
_cell.angle_alpha   90.00
_cell.angle_beta   90.00
_cell.angle_gamma   90.00
#
_symmetry.space_group_name_H-M   'P 1'
#
loop_
_entity.id
_entity.type
_entity.pdbx_description
1 polymer ?
#
loop_
_entity_poly.entity_id
_entity_poly.type
_entity_poly.pdbx_seq_one_letter_code
_entity_poly.pdbx_strand_id
1 'polypeptide(L)'
;METWCIKMKEIHELISGTWKEHIQGSPLFRVQRKLKNCLKEVRGWCLTKSKTRFGIDWKELKDSLDEIQPRDASTDLANLGKEIEQRKAFEEEASIRWWYWRQRAKFRLDGLGDKSTTFFYKSVKERQLKVDIRALEEDGQCIIDGKEIQSKFQNYFMDLFKDGVL
;
A
#
# COMPACT_ATOMS: atom_id res chain seq x y z
N MET A 1 14.98 -7.01 2.02
CA MET A 1 16.05 -6.33 1.25
C MET A 1 15.37 -5.61 0.10
N GLU A 2 15.64 -4.32 -0.10
CA GLU A 2 14.99 -3.54 -1.16
C GLU A 2 15.55 -3.94 -2.53
N THR A 3 14.83 -4.77 -3.30
CA THR A 3 15.34 -5.26 -4.60
C THR A 3 14.89 -4.43 -5.80
N TRP A 4 13.95 -3.49 -5.60
CA TRP A 4 13.45 -2.59 -6.65
C TRP A 4 14.56 -1.73 -7.26
N CYS A 5 15.54 -1.35 -6.43
CA CYS A 5 16.60 -0.41 -6.76
C CYS A 5 17.67 -1.03 -7.70
N ILE A 6 17.77 -2.36 -7.76
CA ILE A 6 18.75 -3.08 -8.60
C ILE A 6 18.49 -2.85 -10.09
N LYS A 7 17.26 -2.51 -10.49
CA LYS A 7 16.91 -2.25 -11.89
C LYS A 7 17.36 -0.87 -12.40
N MET A 8 17.84 0.00 -11.52
CA MET A 8 18.16 1.39 -11.84
C MET A 8 19.63 1.53 -12.25
N LYS A 9 19.88 2.16 -13.41
CA LYS A 9 21.24 2.39 -13.93
C LYS A 9 22.12 3.17 -12.94
N GLU A 10 21.53 4.14 -12.24
CA GLU A 10 22.19 4.97 -11.22
C GLU A 10 22.86 4.13 -10.10
N ILE A 11 22.28 2.97 -9.73
CA ILE A 11 22.87 2.07 -8.73
C ILE A 11 24.04 1.28 -9.30
N HIS A 12 23.98 0.87 -10.55
CA HIS A 12 25.10 0.18 -11.19
C HIS A 12 26.34 1.08 -11.27
N GLU A 13 26.14 2.36 -11.55
CA GLU A 13 27.20 3.37 -11.55
C GLU A 13 27.75 3.59 -10.14
N LEU A 14 26.88 3.70 -9.14
CA LEU A 14 27.28 3.84 -7.74
C LEU A 14 28.10 2.65 -7.23
N ILE A 15 27.66 1.42 -7.53
CA ILE A 15 28.38 0.19 -7.19
C ILE A 15 29.72 0.15 -7.92
N SER A 16 29.74 0.47 -9.22
CA SER A 16 30.97 0.47 -10.01
C SER A 16 31.99 1.50 -9.51
N GLY A 17 31.52 2.69 -9.09
CA GLY A 17 32.37 3.73 -8.50
C GLY A 17 32.97 3.29 -7.17
N THR A 18 32.13 2.85 -6.23
CA THR A 18 32.56 2.37 -4.90
C THR A 18 33.45 1.13 -4.98
N TRP A 19 33.23 0.26 -5.97
CA TRP A 19 34.06 -0.94 -6.16
C TRP A 19 35.47 -0.62 -6.68
N LYS A 20 35.65 0.49 -7.40
CA LYS A 20 36.97 0.91 -7.92
C LYS A 20 37.88 1.50 -6.84
N GLU A 21 37.34 1.86 -5.68
CA GLU A 21 38.13 2.41 -4.57
C GLU A 21 39.27 1.48 -4.16
N HIS A 22 40.44 2.07 -3.95
CA HIS A 22 41.60 1.35 -3.47
C HIS A 22 41.53 1.20 -1.96
N ILE A 23 41.48 -0.06 -1.49
CA ILE A 23 41.50 -0.39 -0.07
C ILE A 23 42.79 -1.16 0.20
N GLN A 24 43.51 -0.70 1.22
CA GLN A 24 44.72 -1.33 1.75
C GLN A 24 44.35 -2.49 2.68
N GLY A 25 45.16 -3.55 2.69
CA GLY A 25 44.99 -4.72 3.56
C GLY A 25 44.99 -6.06 2.81
N SER A 26 44.70 -7.14 3.52
CA SER A 26 44.66 -8.49 2.94
C SER A 26 43.57 -8.62 1.88
N PRO A 27 43.70 -9.54 0.90
CA PRO A 27 42.69 -9.71 -0.16
C PRO A 27 41.27 -9.90 0.38
N LEU A 28 41.10 -10.71 1.43
CA LEU A 28 39.80 -10.95 2.07
C LEU A 28 39.25 -9.68 2.73
N PHE A 29 40.10 -8.92 3.43
CA PHE A 29 39.72 -7.65 4.04
C PHE A 29 39.30 -6.62 3.00
N ARG A 30 40.00 -6.56 1.86
CA ARG A 30 39.67 -5.67 0.74
C ARG A 30 38.29 -5.99 0.19
N VAL A 31 38.00 -7.26 -0.10
CA VAL A 31 36.68 -7.68 -0.60
C VAL A 31 35.58 -7.39 0.42
N GLN A 32 35.79 -7.76 1.69
CA GLN A 32 34.82 -7.52 2.76
C GLN A 32 34.50 -6.03 2.90
N ARG A 33 35.52 -5.17 2.84
CA ARG A 33 35.36 -3.72 3.01
C ARG A 33 34.69 -3.08 1.80
N LYS A 34 35.02 -3.52 0.57
CA LYS A 34 34.30 -3.13 -0.65
C LYS A 34 32.82 -3.46 -0.56
N LEU A 35 32.47 -4.71 -0.20
CA LEU A 35 31.09 -5.12 -0.04
C LEU A 35 30.34 -4.28 1.02
N LYS A 36 30.97 -4.02 2.17
CA LYS A 36 30.38 -3.16 3.22
C LYS A 36 30.17 -1.73 2.74
N ASN A 37 31.13 -1.16 2.02
CA ASN A 37 31.01 0.19 1.47
C ASN A 37 29.90 0.26 0.42
N CYS A 38 29.88 -0.66 -0.55
CA CYS A 38 28.80 -0.72 -1.56
C CYS A 38 27.42 -0.84 -0.90
N LEU A 39 27.29 -1.71 0.11
CA LEU A 39 26.03 -1.87 0.84
C LEU A 39 25.61 -0.58 1.55
N LYS A 40 26.55 0.13 2.17
CA LYS A 40 26.29 1.40 2.85
C LYS A 40 25.82 2.47 1.87
N GLU A 41 26.53 2.63 0.75
CA GLU A 41 26.19 3.63 -0.27
C GLU A 41 24.84 3.31 -0.93
N VAL A 42 24.58 2.06 -1.29
CA VAL A 42 23.28 1.65 -1.86
C VAL A 42 22.14 1.92 -0.87
N ARG A 43 22.33 1.61 0.42
CA ARG A 43 21.31 1.91 1.45
C ARG A 43 21.07 3.42 1.59
N GLY A 44 22.14 4.22 1.65
CA GLY A 44 22.04 5.67 1.73
C GLY A 44 21.34 6.28 0.50
N TRP A 45 21.64 5.75 -0.67
CA TRP A 45 21.00 6.14 -1.92
C TRP A 45 19.52 5.79 -1.94
N CYS A 46 19.15 4.57 -1.57
CA CYS A 46 17.74 4.14 -1.49
C CYS A 46 16.94 5.02 -0.51
N LEU A 47 17.53 5.35 0.64
CA LEU A 47 16.89 6.24 1.62
C LEU A 47 16.69 7.65 1.07
N THR A 48 17.70 8.21 0.39
CA THR A 48 17.60 9.54 -0.21
C THR A 48 16.55 9.58 -1.32
N LYS A 49 16.60 8.63 -2.25
CA LYS A 49 15.63 8.53 -3.35
C LYS A 49 14.21 8.25 -2.85
N SER A 50 14.03 7.46 -1.79
CA SER A 50 12.70 7.19 -1.20
C SER A 50 12.01 8.44 -0.62
N LYS A 51 12.77 9.48 -0.27
CA LYS A 51 12.23 10.78 0.17
C LYS A 51 11.75 11.63 -1.02
N THR A 52 12.29 11.39 -2.20
CA THR A 52 11.78 11.96 -3.45
C THR A 52 10.45 11.27 -3.81
N ARG A 53 9.51 12.02 -4.39
CA ARG A 53 8.13 11.59 -4.60
C ARG A 53 8.05 10.38 -5.56
N PHE A 54 8.07 9.15 -5.04
CA PHE A 54 7.90 7.88 -5.79
C PHE A 54 6.43 7.61 -6.22
N GLY A 55 5.66 8.66 -6.50
CA GLY A 55 4.31 8.53 -7.03
C GLY A 55 4.36 8.20 -8.52
N ILE A 56 3.45 7.35 -9.01
CA ILE A 56 3.24 7.22 -10.46
C ILE A 56 2.33 8.38 -10.88
N ASP A 57 2.87 9.32 -11.66
CA ASP A 57 2.07 10.40 -12.24
C ASP A 57 1.45 9.93 -13.56
N TRP A 58 0.24 9.39 -13.46
CA TRP A 58 -0.54 8.96 -14.63
C TRP A 58 -1.02 10.14 -15.47
N LYS A 59 -1.10 11.33 -14.88
CA LYS A 59 -1.53 12.53 -15.58
C LYS A 59 -0.41 13.02 -16.50
N GLU A 60 0.82 13.06 -16.00
CA GLU A 60 2.01 13.39 -16.80
C GLU A 60 2.15 12.48 -18.02
N LEU A 61 1.97 11.16 -17.85
CA LEU A 61 1.98 10.24 -18.99
C LEU A 61 0.87 10.52 -20.00
N LYS A 62 -0.34 10.74 -19.50
CA LYS A 62 -1.49 10.98 -20.36
C LYS A 62 -1.26 12.25 -21.17
N ASP A 63 -0.85 13.33 -20.50
CA ASP A 63 -0.56 14.61 -21.12
C ASP A 63 0.58 14.48 -22.15
N SER A 64 1.64 13.71 -21.85
CA SER A 64 2.75 13.49 -22.80
C SER A 64 2.36 12.66 -24.02
N LEU A 65 1.48 11.65 -23.85
CA LEU A 65 0.97 10.85 -24.96
C LEU A 65 -0.02 11.63 -25.82
N ASP A 66 -0.88 12.43 -25.19
CA ASP A 66 -1.85 13.30 -25.88
C ASP A 66 -1.12 14.37 -26.74
N GLU A 67 0.10 14.79 -26.36
CA GLU A 67 0.95 15.69 -27.17
C GLU A 67 1.53 15.03 -28.43
N ILE A 68 1.83 13.73 -28.37
CA ILE A 68 2.42 12.98 -29.50
C ILE A 68 1.33 12.47 -30.45
N GLN A 69 0.14 12.17 -29.92
CA GLN A 69 -0.95 11.70 -30.74
C GLN A 69 -1.45 12.83 -31.66
N PRO A 70 -1.47 12.63 -32.98
CA PRO A 70 -2.00 13.63 -33.88
C PRO A 70 -3.50 13.81 -33.61
N ARG A 71 -3.94 15.08 -33.50
CA ARG A 71 -5.37 15.43 -33.34
C ARG A 71 -6.23 15.01 -34.53
N ASP A 72 -5.58 14.84 -35.68
CA ASP A 72 -6.20 14.47 -36.93
C ASP A 72 -5.80 13.03 -37.26
N ALA A 73 -6.69 12.25 -37.88
CA ALA A 73 -6.53 10.81 -38.10
C ALA A 73 -5.35 10.40 -39.03
N SER A 74 -4.48 11.33 -39.42
CA SER A 74 -3.25 11.05 -40.16
C SER A 74 -2.20 10.43 -39.24
N THR A 75 -2.05 9.10 -39.33
CA THR A 75 -1.01 8.38 -38.60
C THR A 75 0.34 8.60 -39.28
N ASP A 76 1.11 9.58 -38.80
CA ASP A 76 2.51 9.73 -39.20
C ASP A 76 3.35 8.63 -38.54
N LEU A 77 4.03 7.81 -39.34
CA LEU A 77 4.85 6.67 -38.88
C LEU A 77 5.92 7.11 -37.87
N ALA A 78 6.41 8.34 -38.00
CA ALA A 78 7.37 8.93 -37.06
C ALA A 78 6.76 9.20 -35.67
N ASN A 79 5.50 9.61 -35.59
CA ASN A 79 4.80 9.84 -34.32
C ASN A 79 4.46 8.52 -33.63
N LEU A 80 4.09 7.49 -34.41
CA LEU A 80 3.87 6.15 -33.88
C LEU A 80 5.15 5.58 -33.22
N GLY A 81 6.31 5.78 -33.84
CA GLY A 81 7.60 5.37 -33.26
C GLY A 81 7.89 6.05 -31.92
N LYS A 82 7.71 7.37 -31.85
CA LYS A 82 7.89 8.15 -30.62
C LYS A 82 6.91 7.76 -29.52
N GLU A 83 5.65 7.49 -29.88
CA GLU A 83 4.63 7.03 -28.93
C GLU A 83 5.03 5.69 -28.31
N ILE A 84 5.47 4.73 -29.13
CA ILE A 84 5.92 3.41 -28.66
C ILE A 84 7.12 3.56 -27.71
N GLU A 85 8.09 4.41 -28.04
CA GLU A 85 9.25 4.65 -27.18
C GLU A 85 8.85 5.29 -25.84
N GLN A 86 7.98 6.31 -25.86
CA GLN A 86 7.48 6.92 -24.62
C GLN A 86 6.69 5.94 -23.76
N ARG A 87 5.82 5.13 -24.36
CA ARG A 87 5.06 4.10 -23.63
C ARG A 87 6.00 3.11 -22.96
N LYS A 88 7.05 2.65 -23.66
CA LYS A 88 8.07 1.76 -23.09
C LYS A 88 8.82 2.41 -21.95
N ALA A 89 9.30 3.64 -22.12
CA ALA A 89 10.03 4.36 -21.08
C ALA A 89 9.18 4.55 -19.81
N PHE A 90 7.90 4.90 -19.99
CA PHE A 90 6.98 5.01 -18.87
C PHE A 90 6.68 3.65 -18.22
N GLU A 91 6.48 2.59 -19.00
CA GLU A 91 6.24 1.24 -18.48
C GLU A 91 7.42 0.79 -17.61
N GLU A 92 8.66 1.02 -18.05
CA GLU A 92 9.86 0.74 -17.26
C GLU A 92 9.83 1.51 -15.94
N GLU A 93 9.57 2.81 -15.96
CA GLU A 93 9.51 3.64 -14.75
C GLU A 93 8.38 3.21 -13.81
N ALA A 94 7.17 3.01 -14.35
CA ALA A 94 6.01 2.54 -13.61
C ALA A 94 6.26 1.16 -12.99
N SER A 95 6.96 0.27 -13.69
CA SER A 95 7.33 -1.04 -13.16
C SER A 95 8.25 -0.93 -11.93
N ILE A 96 9.22 -0.01 -11.95
CA ILE A 96 10.14 0.22 -10.83
C ILE A 96 9.37 0.80 -9.64
N ARG A 97 8.53 1.81 -9.88
CA ARG A 97 7.65 2.41 -8.86
C ARG A 97 6.68 1.37 -8.28
N TRP A 98 6.12 0.48 -9.11
CA TRP A 98 5.26 -0.60 -8.65
C TRP A 98 6.00 -1.59 -7.74
N TRP A 99 7.20 -2.04 -8.14
CA TRP A 99 8.04 -2.91 -7.30
C TRP A 99 8.40 -2.26 -5.96
N TYR A 100 8.72 -0.96 -5.98
CA TYR A 100 8.97 -0.15 -4.78
C TYR A 100 7.80 -0.21 -3.80
N TRP A 101 6.57 0.04 -4.28
CA TRP A 101 5.36 0.04 -3.43
C TRP A 101 4.96 -1.37 -3.00
N ARG A 102 5.06 -2.36 -3.89
CA ARG A 102 4.75 -3.76 -3.59
C ARG A 102 5.59 -4.29 -2.43
N GLN A 103 6.89 -4.00 -2.42
CA GLN A 103 7.78 -4.44 -1.33
C GLN A 103 7.39 -3.84 0.02
N ARG A 104 7.03 -2.55 0.03
CA ARG A 104 6.58 -1.85 1.25
C ARG A 104 5.21 -2.36 1.72
N ALA A 105 4.29 -2.59 0.79
CA ALA A 105 2.99 -3.17 1.10
C ALA A 105 3.15 -4.56 1.72
N LYS A 106 3.99 -5.43 1.14
CA LYS A 106 4.31 -6.74 1.71
C LYS A 106 4.93 -6.63 3.09
N PHE A 107 5.92 -5.77 3.29
CA PHE A 107 6.52 -5.56 4.62
C PHE A 107 5.49 -5.11 5.66
N ARG A 108 4.58 -4.21 5.29
CA ARG A 108 3.47 -3.79 6.16
C ARG A 108 2.51 -4.95 6.44
N LEU A 109 2.18 -5.75 5.44
CA LEU A 109 1.32 -6.92 5.60
C LEU A 109 1.97 -7.98 6.48
N ASP A 110 3.25 -8.28 6.29
CA ASP A 110 4.00 -9.24 7.11
C ASP A 110 4.09 -8.76 8.57
N GLY A 111 4.25 -7.44 8.81
CA GLY A 111 4.36 -6.88 10.16
C GLY A 111 3.01 -6.66 10.88
N LEU A 112 1.96 -6.31 10.15
CA LEU A 112 0.62 -6.09 10.69
C LEU A 112 -0.20 -7.38 10.70
N GLY A 113 0.16 -8.37 9.88
CA GLY A 113 -0.61 -9.60 9.68
C GLY A 113 -2.06 -9.30 9.37
N ASP A 114 -2.94 -10.14 9.91
CA ASP A 114 -4.40 -9.95 9.85
C ASP A 114 -4.94 -9.18 11.07
N LYS A 115 -4.07 -8.40 11.74
CA LYS A 115 -4.51 -7.63 12.92
C LYS A 115 -5.52 -6.58 12.47
N SER A 116 -6.67 -6.58 13.13
CA SER A 116 -7.66 -5.54 12.92
C SER A 116 -7.00 -4.17 13.15
N THR A 117 -7.13 -3.29 12.16
CA THR A 117 -6.68 -1.91 12.33
C THR A 117 -7.49 -1.28 13.47
N THR A 118 -6.92 -0.29 14.15
CA THR A 118 -7.65 0.49 15.17
C THR A 118 -8.95 1.07 14.61
N PHE A 119 -8.98 1.37 13.31
CA PHE A 119 -10.19 1.74 12.58
C PHE A 119 -11.25 0.63 12.63
N PHE A 120 -10.94 -0.60 12.18
CA PHE A 120 -11.90 -1.70 12.19
C PHE A 120 -12.36 -2.06 13.62
N TYR A 121 -11.45 -2.03 14.59
CA TYR A 121 -11.81 -2.22 15.98
C TYR A 121 -12.81 -1.17 16.46
N LYS A 122 -12.58 0.12 16.15
CA LYS A 122 -13.49 1.22 16.48
C LYS A 122 -14.84 1.07 15.77
N SER A 123 -14.85 0.74 14.48
CA SER A 123 -16.09 0.53 13.72
C SER A 123 -16.93 -0.62 14.28
N VAL A 124 -16.28 -1.74 14.65
CA VAL A 124 -16.97 -2.87 15.29
C VAL A 124 -17.49 -2.48 16.67
N LYS A 125 -16.70 -1.75 17.46
CA LYS A 125 -17.14 -1.26 18.78
C LYS A 125 -18.30 -0.29 18.69
N GLU A 126 -18.26 0.67 17.77
CA GLU A 126 -19.36 1.59 17.53
C GLU A 126 -20.64 0.85 17.11
N ARG A 127 -20.52 -0.15 16.23
CA ARG A 127 -21.65 -1.01 15.87
C ARG A 127 -22.19 -1.80 17.06
N GLN A 128 -21.31 -2.38 17.89
CA GLN A 128 -21.72 -3.06 19.11
C GLN A 128 -22.51 -2.11 20.02
N LEU A 129 -22.01 -0.88 20.23
CA LEU A 129 -22.69 0.12 21.06
C LEU A 129 -24.06 0.55 20.50
N LYS A 130 -24.22 0.61 19.17
CA LYS A 130 -25.50 0.98 18.54
C LYS A 130 -26.52 -0.16 18.55
N VAL A 131 -26.07 -1.41 18.48
CA VAL A 131 -26.93 -2.60 18.48
C VAL A 131 -27.29 -3.03 19.90
N ASP A 132 -26.49 -2.63 20.89
CA ASP A 132 -26.72 -2.91 22.30
C ASP A 132 -27.96 -2.17 22.84
N ILE A 133 -29.01 -2.91 23.16
CA ILE A 133 -30.23 -2.39 23.77
C ILE A 133 -29.98 -2.24 25.27
N ARG A 134 -29.77 -0.99 25.72
CA ARG A 134 -29.40 -0.66 27.11
C ARG A 134 -30.57 -0.27 28.01
N ALA A 135 -31.68 0.12 27.39
CA ALA A 135 -32.87 0.53 28.10
C ALA A 135 -34.10 0.21 27.25
N LEU A 136 -35.18 -0.17 27.92
CA LEU A 136 -36.49 -0.37 27.36
C LEU A 136 -37.46 0.54 28.11
N GLU A 137 -38.30 1.28 27.39
CA GLU A 137 -39.37 2.07 27.99
C GLU A 137 -40.71 1.39 27.72
N GLU A 138 -41.46 1.11 28.78
CA GLU A 138 -42.77 0.47 28.74
C GLU A 138 -43.69 1.23 29.70
N ASP A 139 -44.81 1.76 29.20
CA ASP A 139 -45.83 2.48 29.98
C ASP A 139 -45.30 3.59 30.90
N GLY A 140 -44.24 4.29 30.46
CA GLY A 140 -43.59 5.37 31.21
C GLY A 140 -42.57 4.91 32.25
N GLN A 141 -42.28 3.61 32.34
CA GLN A 141 -41.22 3.05 33.16
C GLN A 141 -40.00 2.71 32.30
N CYS A 142 -38.82 3.22 32.70
CA CYS A 142 -37.55 2.94 32.04
C CYS A 142 -36.85 1.77 32.74
N ILE A 143 -36.71 0.65 32.03
CA ILE A 143 -36.04 -0.57 32.47
C ILE A 143 -34.62 -0.56 31.92
N ILE A 144 -33.62 -0.63 32.80
CA ILE A 144 -32.19 -0.54 32.45
C ILE A 144 -31.45 -1.86 32.78
N ASP A 145 -32.06 -2.76 33.56
CA ASP A 145 -31.45 -4.06 33.86
C ASP A 145 -31.51 -5.00 32.65
N GLY A 146 -30.34 -5.45 32.17
CA GLY A 146 -30.22 -6.31 31.01
C GLY A 146 -30.94 -7.66 31.15
N LYS A 147 -31.07 -8.21 32.37
CA LYS A 147 -31.80 -9.46 32.59
C LYS A 147 -33.32 -9.27 32.45
N GLU A 148 -33.82 -8.14 32.92
CA GLU A 148 -35.24 -7.78 32.84
C GLU A 148 -35.63 -7.48 31.39
N ILE A 149 -34.78 -6.73 30.66
CA ILE A 149 -34.92 -6.49 29.21
C ILE A 149 -34.97 -7.83 28.45
N GLN A 150 -34.04 -8.75 28.72
CA GLN A 150 -34.02 -10.06 28.06
C GLN A 150 -35.32 -10.85 28.32
N SER A 151 -35.78 -10.86 29.57
CA SER A 151 -37.00 -11.59 29.97
C SER A 151 -38.25 -10.99 29.31
N LYS A 152 -38.33 -9.67 29.19
CA LYS A 152 -39.42 -8.96 28.50
C LYS A 152 -39.46 -9.28 27.01
N PHE A 153 -38.32 -9.25 26.32
CA PHE A 153 -38.25 -9.66 24.92
C PHE A 153 -38.65 -11.13 24.74
N GLN A 154 -38.17 -12.03 25.61
CA GLN A 154 -38.55 -13.44 25.56
C GLN A 154 -40.05 -13.64 25.72
N ASN A 155 -40.67 -12.98 26.71
CA ASN A 155 -42.11 -13.08 26.94
C ASN A 155 -42.92 -12.50 25.78
N TYR A 156 -42.54 -11.32 25.27
CA TYR A 156 -43.20 -10.70 24.11
C TYR A 156 -43.19 -11.64 22.89
N PHE A 157 -42.03 -12.20 22.53
CA PHE A 157 -41.94 -13.11 21.39
C PHE A 157 -42.65 -14.43 21.65
N MET A 158 -42.56 -14.98 22.87
CA MET A 158 -43.29 -16.20 23.24
C MET A 158 -44.80 -16.00 23.11
N ASP A 159 -45.34 -14.85 23.48
CA ASP A 159 -46.77 -14.57 23.36
C ASP A 159 -47.16 -14.26 21.90
N LEU A 160 -46.33 -13.52 21.15
CA LEU A 160 -46.50 -13.30 19.72
C LEU A 160 -46.55 -14.62 18.91
N PHE A 161 -45.71 -15.59 19.28
CA PHE A 161 -45.67 -16.91 18.62
C PHE A 161 -46.70 -17.90 19.19
N LYS A 162 -47.31 -17.64 20.35
CA LYS A 162 -48.49 -18.39 20.84
C LYS A 162 -49.77 -17.94 20.16
N ASP A 163 -49.89 -16.63 19.88
CA ASP A 163 -51.04 -16.04 19.17
C ASP A 163 -50.93 -16.18 17.64
N GLY A 164 -49.82 -16.75 17.16
CA GLY A 164 -49.63 -17.18 15.77
C GLY A 164 -50.46 -18.41 15.44
N VAL A 165 -51.77 -18.22 15.28
CA VAL A 165 -52.62 -19.12 14.50
C VAL A 165 -52.13 -19.10 13.06
N LEU A 166 -51.58 -20.25 12.60
CA LEU A 166 -51.49 -20.59 11.18
C LEU A 166 -52.89 -20.67 10.55
#